data_AF-A0A7T8GWZ8-F1
#
_entry.id   AF-A0A7T8GWZ8-F1
#
_cell.length_a   1.000
_cell.length_b   1.000
_cell.length_c   1.000
_cell.angle_alpha   90.00
_cell.angle_beta   90.00
_cell.angle_gamma   90.00
#
_symmetry.space_group_name_H-M   'P 1'
#
loop_
_entity.id
_entity.type
_entity.pdbx_description
1 polymer ?
#
loop_
_entity_poly.entity_id
_entity_poly.type
_entity_poly.pdbx_seq_one_letter_code
_entity_poly.pdbx_strand_id
1 'polypeptide(L)' 'PCGERVSLSSLEWPWNAIAQECESVLGPIGYCGVQISPPNEHIQGSQWWTRYQPVSYILKSRSGTEEEFKSMVSRCKK' A
#
# COMPACT_ATOMS: atom_id res chain seq x y z
N PRO A 1 -3.12 -21.07 3.18
CA PRO A 1 -2.64 -21.13 1.78
C PRO A 1 -3.47 -20.18 0.92
N CYS A 2 -2.85 -19.15 0.35
CA CYS A 2 -3.53 -18.34 -0.63
C CYS A 2 -3.92 -19.22 -1.83
N GLY A 3 -5.15 -19.06 -2.34
CA GLY A 3 -5.73 -19.89 -3.40
C GLY A 3 -5.10 -19.61 -4.77
N GLU A 4 -5.91 -19.13 -5.72
CA GLU A 4 -5.36 -18.58 -6.97
C GLU A 4 -4.49 -17.36 -6.66
N ARG A 5 -3.38 -17.19 -7.39
CA ARG A 5 -2.40 -16.11 -7.17
C ARG A 5 -2.89 -14.76 -7.67
N VAL A 6 -4.00 -14.30 -7.13
CA VAL A 6 -4.62 -13.02 -7.46
C VAL A 6 -4.09 -11.96 -6.49
N SER A 7 -3.62 -10.85 -7.05
CA SER A 7 -3.17 -9.68 -6.32
C SER A 7 -4.01 -8.48 -6.70
N LEU A 8 -4.30 -7.61 -5.73
CA LEU A 8 -4.98 -6.33 -5.96
C LEU A 8 -3.94 -5.25 -6.22
N SER A 9 -4.14 -4.41 -7.25
CA SER A 9 -3.38 -3.17 -7.43
C SER A 9 -4.13 -2.01 -6.77
N SER A 10 -3.58 -1.50 -5.66
CA SER A 10 -4.14 -0.40 -4.87
C SER A 10 -3.50 0.92 -5.27
N LEU A 11 -4.15 1.61 -6.21
CA LEU A 11 -3.68 2.87 -6.76
C LEU A 11 -4.12 4.04 -5.86
N GLU A 12 -3.15 4.79 -5.35
CA GLU A 12 -3.30 6.00 -4.52
C GLU A 12 -3.88 5.83 -3.11
N TRP A 13 -4.17 4.62 -2.65
CA TRP A 13 -4.80 4.44 -1.34
C TRP A 13 -3.86 4.79 -0.19
N PRO A 14 -4.40 5.29 0.94
CA PRO A 14 -3.65 5.46 2.16
C PRO A 14 -3.37 4.11 2.85
N TRP A 15 -2.25 4.02 3.58
CA TRP A 15 -1.81 2.77 4.22
C TRP A 15 -2.85 2.18 5.18
N ASN A 16 -3.53 3.05 5.94
CA ASN A 16 -4.55 2.63 6.91
C ASN A 16 -5.78 2.00 6.23
N ALA A 17 -6.16 2.46 5.03
CA ALA A 17 -7.27 1.88 4.28
C ALA A 17 -6.90 0.51 3.71
N ILE A 18 -5.69 0.37 3.15
CA ILE A 18 -5.18 -0.94 2.68
C ILE A 18 -5.15 -1.95 3.83
N ALA A 19 -4.66 -1.52 5.00
CA ALA A 19 -4.58 -2.38 6.17
C ALA A 19 -5.96 -2.89 6.62
N GLN A 20 -6.98 -2.02 6.58
CA GLN A 20 -8.36 -2.40 6.89
C GLN A 20 -8.91 -3.37 5.84
N GLU A 21 -8.69 -3.10 4.55
CA GLU A 21 -9.16 -3.92 3.43
C GLU A 21 -8.56 -5.34 3.46
N CYS A 22 -7.28 -5.46 3.86
CA CYS A 22 -6.63 -6.75 4.09
C CYS A 22 -7.38 -7.60 5.12
N GLU A 23 -7.84 -7.00 6.22
CA GLU A 23 -8.51 -7.69 7.32
C GLU A 23 -9.98 -7.98 7.00
N SER A 24 -10.70 -7.03 6.41
CA SER A 24 -12.15 -7.13 6.21
C SER A 24 -12.56 -7.85 4.94
N VAL A 25 -11.72 -7.83 3.88
CA VAL A 25 -12.11 -8.29 2.55
C VAL A 25 -11.07 -9.21 1.94
N LEU A 26 -9.84 -8.73 1.71
CA LEU A 26 -8.86 -9.44 0.87
C LEU A 26 -8.39 -10.75 1.50
N GLY A 27 -8.12 -10.75 2.80
CA GLY A 27 -7.77 -11.96 3.55
C GLY A 27 -8.89 -13.00 3.50
N PRO A 28 -10.14 -12.66 3.91
CA PRO A 28 -11.28 -13.58 3.87
C PRO A 28 -11.59 -14.17 2.48
N ILE A 29 -11.48 -13.38 1.41
CA ILE A 29 -11.78 -13.84 0.04
C ILE A 29 -10.56 -14.50 -0.65
N GLY A 30 -9.39 -14.50 -0.01
CA GLY A 30 -8.22 -15.28 -0.44
C GLY A 30 -7.30 -14.61 -1.46
N TYR A 31 -7.17 -13.28 -1.47
CA TYR A 31 -6.13 -12.59 -2.26
C TYR A 31 -4.74 -12.87 -1.69
N CYS A 32 -3.73 -12.98 -2.56
CA CYS A 32 -2.36 -13.33 -2.16
C CYS A 32 -1.48 -12.13 -1.88
N GLY A 33 -1.88 -10.96 -2.34
CA GLY A 33 -1.03 -9.79 -2.26
C GLY A 33 -1.73 -8.51 -2.65
N VAL A 34 -1.13 -7.41 -2.20
CA VAL A 34 -1.51 -6.07 -2.59
C VAL A 34 -0.28 -5.41 -3.18
N GLN A 35 -0.38 -4.99 -4.45
CA GLN A 35 0.57 -4.07 -5.03
C GLN A 35 0.14 -2.66 -4.66
N ILE A 36 1.05 -1.91 -4.07
CA ILE A 36 0.82 -0.56 -3.58
C ILE A 36 1.44 0.49 -4.50
N SER A 37 0.99 1.72 -4.37
CA SER A 37 1.69 2.87 -4.96
C SER A 37 3.07 3.09 -4.29
N PRO A 38 4.04 3.74 -4.98
CA PRO A 38 5.38 3.96 -4.44
C PRO A 38 5.36 4.58 -3.01
N PRO A 39 6.01 3.95 -2.02
CA PRO A 39 5.96 4.39 -0.62
C PRO A 39 7.04 5.42 -0.26
N ASN A 40 8.03 5.60 -1.12
CA ASN A 40 9.14 6.51 -0.90
C ASN A 40 8.74 7.98 -1.16
N GLU A 41 9.55 8.90 -0.63
CA GLU A 41 9.40 10.33 -0.88
C GLU A 41 9.52 10.65 -2.37
N HIS A 42 8.63 11.50 -2.84
CA HIS A 42 8.49 11.91 -4.22
C HIS A 42 8.13 13.39 -4.31
N ILE A 43 8.17 13.96 -5.51
CA ILE A 43 7.82 15.38 -5.71
C ILE A 43 6.41 15.69 -5.20
N GLN A 44 6.20 16.95 -4.81
CA GLN A 44 4.88 17.45 -4.43
C GLN A 44 4.00 17.65 -5.66
N GLY A 45 2.69 17.40 -5.50
CA GLY A 45 1.70 17.54 -6.56
C GLY A 45 0.52 16.59 -6.34
N SER A 46 -0.66 16.93 -6.86
CA SER A 46 -1.89 16.15 -6.69
C SER A 46 -2.04 15.04 -7.73
N GLN A 47 -1.30 15.08 -8.82
CA GLN A 47 -1.37 14.11 -9.90
C GLN A 47 -0.89 12.73 -9.42
N TRP A 48 -1.46 11.66 -9.98
CA TRP A 48 -1.09 10.28 -9.65
C TRP A 48 0.38 9.98 -9.97
N TRP A 49 0.88 10.56 -11.07
CA TRP A 49 2.22 10.28 -11.60
C TRP A 49 3.34 10.93 -10.77
N THR A 50 3.03 11.85 -9.84
CA THR A 50 4.06 12.47 -8.99
C THR A 50 4.81 11.45 -8.16
N ARG A 51 4.16 10.32 -7.83
CA ARG A 51 4.74 9.18 -7.11
C ARG A 51 5.91 8.49 -7.83
N TYR A 52 6.02 8.67 -9.15
CA TYR A 52 7.07 8.06 -9.97
C TYR A 52 8.28 8.97 -10.20
N GLN A 53 8.32 10.13 -9.53
CA GLN A 53 9.47 11.03 -9.52
C GLN A 53 10.07 11.06 -8.10
N PRO A 54 10.90 10.06 -7.75
CA PRO A 54 11.45 9.90 -6.41
C PRO A 54 12.41 11.04 -6.06
N VAL A 55 12.37 11.48 -4.81
CA VAL A 55 13.31 12.47 -4.25
C VAL A 55 14.31 11.78 -3.32
N SER A 56 13.85 10.82 -2.52
CA SER A 56 14.68 10.02 -1.64
C SER A 56 14.05 8.64 -1.39
N TYR A 57 14.73 7.78 -0.62
CA TYR A 57 14.21 6.48 -0.19
C TYR A 57 13.51 6.54 1.19
N ILE A 58 13.30 7.73 1.75
CA ILE A 58 12.55 7.89 3.00
C ILE A 58 11.12 7.40 2.77
N LEU A 59 10.59 6.57 3.67
CA LEU A 59 9.25 6.01 3.59
C LEU A 59 8.18 7.02 4.06
N LYS A 60 8.08 8.13 3.34
CA LYS A 60 7.10 9.18 3.57
C LYS A 60 6.51 9.58 2.23
N SER A 61 5.24 9.24 1.99
CA SER A 61 4.56 9.55 0.74
C SER A 61 3.18 10.15 0.99
N ARG A 62 2.46 10.47 -0.09
CA ARG A 62 1.06 10.90 -0.01
C ARG A 62 0.13 9.87 0.66
N SER A 63 0.53 8.60 0.73
CA SER A 63 -0.27 7.53 1.35
C SER A 63 -0.10 7.40 2.87
N GLY A 64 0.90 8.07 3.46
CA GLY A 64 1.12 8.05 4.92
C GLY A 64 2.59 8.01 5.33
N THR A 65 2.83 7.86 6.64
CA THR A 65 4.17 7.79 7.26
C THR A 65 4.76 6.39 7.24
N GLU A 66 6.02 6.26 7.67
CA GLU A 66 6.72 4.98 7.79
C GLU A 66 6.06 4.07 8.84
N GLU A 67 5.57 4.64 9.95
CA GLU A 67 4.86 3.91 11.00
C GLU A 67 3.56 3.31 10.48
N GLU A 68 2.79 4.08 9.71
CA GLU A 68 1.56 3.61 9.08
C GLU A 68 1.85 2.53 8.03
N PHE A 69 2.93 2.68 7.26
CA PHE A 69 3.37 1.67 6.31
C PHE A 69 3.74 0.35 7.00
N LYS A 70 4.53 0.40 8.08
CA LYS A 70 4.87 -0.79 8.89
C LYS A 70 3.63 -1.46 9.47
N SER A 71 2.68 -0.65 9.97
CA SER A 71 1.40 -1.14 10.50
C SER A 71 0.59 -1.88 9.44
N MET A 72 0.48 -1.32 8.23
CA MET A 72 -0.17 -1.96 7.09
C MET A 72 0.46 -3.30 6.74
N VAL A 73 1.79 -3.37 6.59
CA VAL A 73 2.49 -4.62 6.27
C VAL A 73 2.26 -5.68 7.36
N SER A 74 2.32 -5.28 8.63
CA SER A 74 2.07 -6.18 9.78
C SER A 74 0.65 -6.75 9.77
N ARG A 75 -0.36 -5.90 9.51
CA ARG A 75 -1.78 -6.27 9.49
C ARG A 75 -2.14 -7.15 8.30
N CYS A 76 -1.63 -6.85 7.10
CA CYS A 76 -1.87 -7.65 5.90
C CYS A 76 -1.17 -9.01 5.89
N LYS A 77 -0.15 -9.23 6.74
CA LYS A 77 0.61 -10.48 6.80
C LYS A 77 -0.07 -11.58 7.65
N LYS A 78 -1.00 -11.21 8.53
CA LYS A 78 -1.68 -12.14 9.44
C LYS A 78 -2.58 -13.11 8.69
#